data_AF-A0A7C0WG51-F1
#
_entry.id   AF-A0A7C0WG51-F1
#
_cell.length_a   1.000
_cell.length_b   1.000
_cell.length_c   1.000
_cell.angle_alpha   90.00
_cell.angle_beta   90.00
_cell.angle_gamma   90.00
#
_symmetry.space_group_name_H-M   'P 1'
#
loop_
_entity.id
_entity.type
_entity.pdbx_description
1 polymer ?
#
loop_
_entity_poly.entity_id
_entity_poly.type
_entity_poly.pdbx_seq_one_letter_code
_entity_poly.pdbx_strand_id
1 'polypeptide(L)' 'MTSIDDIMIDITPQVLLKAYACGIFPMAESAEDSALYWIEPERRGILPLGGI' A
#
# COMPACT_ATOMS: atom_id res chain seq x y z
N MET A 1 16.65 18.54 -3.79
CA MET A 1 16.64 17.89 -2.47
C MET A 1 15.21 17.50 -2.19
N THR A 2 14.82 16.27 -2.53
CA THR A 2 13.55 15.69 -2.11
C THR A 2 13.66 15.39 -0.62
N SER A 3 12.84 16.03 0.21
CA SER A 3 12.79 15.73 1.64
C SER A 3 12.31 14.29 1.83
N ILE A 4 12.68 13.64 2.92
CA ILE A 4 12.14 12.32 3.27
C ILE A 4 10.59 12.39 3.35
N ASP A 5 10.06 13.57 3.67
CA ASP A 5 8.63 13.90 3.66
C ASP A 5 7.97 13.79 2.27
N ASP A 6 8.71 14.01 1.17
CA ASP A 6 8.19 13.88 -0.20
C ASP A 6 7.95 12.40 -0.59
N ILE A 7 8.62 11.47 0.11
CA ILE A 7 8.47 10.01 -0.08
C ILE A 7 7.41 9.44 0.87
N MET A 8 7.21 10.08 2.02
CA MET A 8 6.02 9.87 2.84
C MET A 8 4.82 10.53 2.17
N ILE A 9 4.34 9.95 1.07
CA ILE A 9 3.05 10.33 0.51
C ILE A 9 2.03 10.12 1.63
N ASP A 10 1.55 11.24 2.19
CA ASP A 10 0.49 11.24 3.18
C ASP A 10 -0.66 10.37 2.67
N ILE A 11 -1.17 9.51 3.57
CA ILE A 11 -2.30 8.63 3.29
C ILE A 11 -3.56 9.48 3.17
N THR A 12 -3.73 10.10 2.02
CA THR A 12 -4.95 10.81 1.65
C THR A 12 -5.88 9.85 0.89
N PRO A 13 -7.21 10.07 0.94
CA PRO A 13 -8.15 9.26 0.16
C PRO A 13 -7.81 9.21 -1.34
N GLN A 14 -7.37 10.33 -1.90
CA GLN A 14 -7.05 10.46 -3.32
C GLN A 14 -5.82 9.62 -3.71
N VAL A 15 -4.80 9.60 -2.85
CA VAL A 15 -3.62 8.75 -3.05
C VAL A 15 -4.00 7.28 -2.95
N LEU A 16 -4.73 6.88 -1.92
CA LEU A 16 -5.14 5.49 -1.72
C LEU A 16 -5.92 4.96 -2.93
N LEU A 17 -6.91 5.70 -3.41
CA LEU A 17 -7.72 5.30 -4.56
C LEU A 17 -6.86 5.09 -5.81
N LYS A 18 -5.89 5.97 -6.06
CA LYS A 18 -4.95 5.81 -7.18
C LYS A 18 -4.04 4.60 -6.99
N ALA A 19 -3.49 4.39 -5.80
CA ALA A 19 -2.61 3.26 -5.51
C ALA A 19 -3.34 1.92 -5.67
N TYR A 20 -4.53 1.77 -5.08
CA TYR A 20 -5.34 0.55 -5.22
C TYR A 20 -5.74 0.29 -6.67
N ALA A 21 -6.04 1.32 -7.47
CA ALA A 21 -6.31 1.17 -8.89
C ALA A 21 -5.09 0.63 -9.68
N CYS A 22 -3.87 0.93 -9.22
CA CYS A 22 -2.63 0.39 -9.76
C CYS A 22 -2.21 -0.95 -9.14
N GLY A 23 -3.00 -1.51 -8.21
CA GLY A 23 -2.65 -2.75 -7.50
C GLY A 23 -1.64 -2.58 -6.34
N ILE A 24 -1.30 -1.35 -5.97
CA ILE A 24 -0.37 -1.00 -4.90
C ILE A 24 -1.15 -0.70 -3.61
N PHE A 25 -0.63 -1.10 -2.45
CA PHE A 25 -1.26 -0.82 -1.16
C PHE A 25 -0.23 -0.47 -0.08
N PRO A 26 -0.57 0.36 0.90
CA PRO A 26 0.32 0.67 2.01
C PRO A 26 0.28 -0.45 3.05
N MET A 27 1.44 -0.88 3.53
CA MET A 27 1.58 -1.90 4.57
C MET A 27 2.85 -1.64 5.37
N ALA A 28 2.79 -1.81 6.69
CA ALA A 28 3.97 -1.83 7.56
C ALA A 28 4.67 -3.20 7.49
N GLU A 29 5.95 -3.27 7.83
CA GLU A 29 6.69 -4.54 7.82
C GLU A 29 6.21 -5.49 8.93
N SER A 30 5.87 -4.96 10.11
CA SER A 30 5.28 -5.71 11.23
C SER A 30 4.20 -4.88 11.94
N ALA A 31 3.53 -5.50 12.93
CA ALA A 31 2.49 -4.83 13.72
C ALA A 31 3.05 -3.73 14.64
N GLU A 32 4.33 -3.84 15.02
CA GLU A 32 5.04 -2.89 15.88
C GLU A 32 5.78 -1.80 15.09
N ASP A 33 5.87 -1.94 13.76
CA ASP A 33 6.53 -0.95 12.91
C ASP A 33 5.59 0.24 12.65
N SER A 34 6.07 1.43 12.97
CA SER A 34 5.38 2.69 12.74
C SER A 34 5.55 3.23 11.31
N ALA A 35 6.46 2.64 10.53
CA ALA A 35 6.70 3.01 9.14
C ALA A 35 5.71 2.31 8.19
N LEU A 36 5.32 3.03 7.13
CA LEU A 36 4.49 2.51 6.05
C LEU A 36 5.29 2.40 4.76
N TYR A 37 5.07 1.30 4.05
CA TYR A 37 5.69 1.03 2.75
C TYR A 37 4.60 0.79 1.71
N TRP A 38 4.82 1.27 0.48
CA TRP A 38 3.93 0.97 -0.64
C TRP A 38 4.37 -0.33 -1.31
N ILE A 39 3.48 -1.33 -1.32
CA ILE A 39 3.79 -2.69 -1.75
C ILE A 39 3.12 -2.98 -3.09
N GLU A 40 3.93 -3.41 -4.06
CA GLU A 40 3.51 -4.00 -5.33
C GLU A 40 4.03 -5.44 -5.40
N PRO A 41 3.23 -6.45 -5.03
CA PRO A 41 3.70 -7.82 -4.98
C PRO A 41 3.79 -8.43 -6.39
N GLU A 42 4.89 -9.11 -6.71
CA GLU A 42 5.04 -9.86 -7.97
C GLU A 42 3.94 -10.93 -8.14
N ARG A 43 3.55 -11.58 -7.04
CA ARG A 43 2.44 -12.54 -7.00
C ARG A 43 1.38 -12.08 -6.02
N ARG A 44 0.15 -11.92 -6.51
CA ARG A 44 -0.98 -11.49 -5.69
C ARG A 44 -1.76 -12.68 -5.15
N GLY A 45 -1.93 -12.73 -3.83
CA GLY A 45 -2.90 -13.63 -3.20
C GLY A 45 -4.32 -13.16 -3.53
N ILE A 46 -5.09 -13.99 -4.25
CA ILE A 46 -6.49 -13.74 -4.60
C ILE A 46 -7.33 -14.86 -4.02
N LEU A 47 -8.37 -14.51 -3.27
CA LEU A 47 -9.36 -15.45 -2.76
C LEU A 47 -10.62 -15.38 -3.64
N PRO A 48 -10.93 -16.42 -4.43
CA PRO A 48 -12.19 -16.46 -5.18
C PRO A 48 -13.38 -16.46 -4.23
N LEU A 49 -14.33 -15.56 -4.48
CA LEU A 49 -15.59 -15.53 -3.76
C LEU A 49 -16.57 -16.49 -4.45
N GLY A 50 -17.28 -17.33 -3.69
CA GLY A 50 -18.28 -18.27 -4.23
C GLY A 50 -18.03 -19.77 -3.95
N GLY A 51 -17.14 -20.10 -3.01
CA GLY A 51 -16.86 -21.48 -2.58
C GLY A 51 -17.16 -21.74 -1.10
N ILE A 52 -18.24 -21.14 -0.57
CA ILE A 52 -18.83 -21.43 0.75
C ILE A 52 -20.12 -22.22 0.51
#